data_AF-A0A523PIE2-F1
#
_entry.id   AF-A0A523PIE2-F1
#
_cell.length_a   1.000
_cell.length_b   1.000
_cell.length_c   1.000
_cell.angle_alpha   90.00
_cell.angle_beta   90.00
_cell.angle_gamma   90.00
#
_symmetry.space_group_name_H-M   'P 1'
#
loop_
_entity.id
_entity.type
_entity.pdbx_description
1 polymer ?
#
loop_
_entity_poly.entity_id
_entity_poly.type
_entity_poly.pdbx_seq_one_letter_code
_entity_poly.pdbx_strand_id
1 'polypeptide(L)'
;MPRLVSNPPNPWATRHVEWLEAPPPVQVEVYEECAKSILARNDSPDVPFRFSLNPYRGCQHACAYCYARPTHQYLGFGAGTDFDSKIVVKTNAAELLRRALAKRSWRREWIAFSGVTDCYQPLEASYGITRACLEVCREFRNPVGIITKSALVRRDVDVLLALDRVADVQVILSIPFADDAT
;
A
#
# COMPACT_ATOMS: atom_id res chain seq x y z
N MET A 1 -0.25 2.25 -23.01
CA MET A 1 0.69 3.27 -22.52
C MET A 1 1.69 2.58 -21.59
N PRO A 2 3.00 2.84 -21.69
CA PRO A 2 3.98 2.30 -20.75
C PRO A 2 3.69 2.80 -19.33
N ARG A 3 3.66 1.89 -18.34
CA ARG A 3 3.53 2.25 -16.93
C ARG A 3 4.88 2.75 -16.42
N LEU A 4 4.89 3.88 -15.70
CA LEU A 4 6.11 4.35 -15.06
C LEU A 4 6.43 3.43 -13.88
N VAL A 5 7.60 2.80 -13.92
CA VAL A 5 8.09 1.85 -12.91
C VAL A 5 9.06 2.52 -11.91
N SER A 6 9.68 3.64 -12.31
CA SER A 6 10.54 4.44 -11.44
C SER A 6 9.75 5.48 -10.65
N ASN A 7 10.26 5.84 -9.46
CA ASN A 7 9.67 6.93 -8.68
C ASN A 7 9.93 8.26 -9.40
N PRO A 8 8.89 9.04 -9.77
CA PRO A 8 9.11 10.38 -10.28
C PRO A 8 9.73 11.27 -9.19
N PRO A 9 10.51 12.30 -9.56
CA PRO A 9 11.00 13.28 -8.61
C PRO A 9 9.83 13.85 -7.80
N ASN A 10 9.93 13.84 -6.46
CA ASN A 10 8.88 14.38 -5.60
C ASN A 10 8.80 15.91 -5.81
N PRO A 11 7.70 16.46 -6.34
CA PRO A 11 7.58 17.88 -6.63
C PRO A 11 7.50 18.76 -5.36
N TRP A 12 7.36 18.15 -4.19
CA TRP A 12 7.31 18.81 -2.88
C TRP A 12 8.57 18.61 -2.05
N ALA A 13 9.61 17.96 -2.59
CA ALA A 13 10.89 17.84 -1.89
C ALA A 13 11.61 19.19 -1.88
N THR A 14 11.85 19.74 -0.69
CA THR A 14 12.61 21.00 -0.50
C THR A 14 14.11 20.77 -0.45
N ARG A 15 14.56 19.51 -0.38
CA ARG A 15 15.96 19.10 -0.31
C ARG A 15 16.24 17.99 -1.32
N HIS A 16 17.42 18.03 -1.92
CA HIS A 16 17.93 16.99 -2.81
C HIS A 16 19.05 16.22 -2.09
N VAL A 17 19.05 14.89 -2.19
CA VAL A 17 20.11 14.05 -1.63
C VAL A 17 21.13 13.77 -2.73
N GLU A 18 22.38 14.17 -2.51
CA GLU A 18 23.50 13.85 -3.39
C GLU A 18 24.25 12.64 -2.80
N TRP A 19 24.40 11.59 -3.60
CA TRP A 19 25.10 10.38 -3.20
C TRP A 19 26.60 10.52 -3.48
N LEU A 20 27.45 10.07 -2.55
CA LEU A 20 28.91 10.08 -2.70
C LEU A 20 29.39 9.18 -3.85
N GLU A 21 28.65 8.10 -4.13
CA GLU A 21 28.85 7.19 -5.24
C GLU A 21 27.51 6.96 -5.94
N ALA A 22 27.54 6.65 -7.24
CA ALA A 22 26.32 6.26 -7.94
C ALA A 22 25.74 4.99 -7.29
N PRO A 23 24.47 4.99 -6.87
CA PRO A 23 23.87 3.79 -6.31
C PRO A 23 23.93 2.65 -7.34
N PRO A 24 24.17 1.40 -6.91
CA PRO A 24 24.16 0.27 -7.83
C PRO A 24 22.81 0.22 -8.56
N PRO A 25 22.79 -0.09 -9.86
CA PRO A 25 21.54 -0.12 -10.61
C PRO A 25 20.67 -1.27 -10.10
N VAL A 26 19.60 -0.93 -9.39
CA VAL A 26 18.53 -1.87 -9.03
C VAL A 26 17.39 -1.64 -10.00
N GLN A 27 17.15 -2.62 -10.87
CA GLN A 27 15.98 -2.59 -11.75
C GLN A 27 14.77 -3.12 -11.00
N VAL A 28 13.71 -2.32 -10.97
CA VAL A 28 12.43 -2.76 -10.43
C VAL A 28 11.72 -3.60 -11.49
N GLU A 29 11.39 -4.83 -11.13
CA GLU A 29 10.59 -5.75 -11.92
C GLU A 29 9.16 -5.74 -11.39
N VAL A 30 8.19 -5.59 -12.29
CA VAL A 30 6.77 -5.55 -11.94
C VAL A 30 6.06 -6.76 -12.52
N TYR A 31 5.37 -7.48 -11.64
CA TYR A 31 4.59 -8.67 -11.98
C TYR A 31 3.12 -8.35 -11.75
N GLU A 32 2.36 -8.14 -12.82
CA GLU A 32 0.91 -7.96 -12.71
C GLU A 32 0.23 -9.33 -12.55
N GLU A 33 -0.71 -9.42 -11.62
CA GLU A 33 -1.49 -10.64 -11.40
C GLU A 33 -2.98 -10.36 -11.22
N CYS A 34 -3.78 -11.35 -11.62
CA CYS A 34 -5.18 -11.47 -11.21
C CYS A 34 -5.25 -12.32 -9.95
N ALA A 35 -5.42 -11.68 -8.79
CA ALA A 35 -5.50 -12.36 -7.51
C ALA A 35 -6.83 -13.15 -7.37
N LYS A 36 -6.83 -14.16 -6.50
CA LYS A 36 -8.04 -14.93 -6.14
C LYS A 36 -8.85 -14.28 -5.02
N SER A 37 -8.17 -13.57 -4.12
CA SER A 37 -8.76 -12.82 -3.01
C SER A 37 -7.89 -11.60 -2.70
N ILE A 38 -8.50 -10.60 -2.06
CA ILE A 38 -7.82 -9.35 -1.71
C ILE A 38 -7.79 -9.08 -0.20
N LEU A 39 -8.78 -9.61 0.53
CA LEU A 39 -8.84 -9.52 1.99
C LEU A 39 -8.10 -10.69 2.63
N ALA A 40 -7.16 -10.38 3.51
CA ALA A 40 -6.58 -11.32 4.45
C ALA A 40 -7.26 -11.15 5.82
N ARG A 41 -7.42 -12.26 6.56
CA ARG A 41 -7.99 -12.27 7.90
C ARG A 41 -6.94 -12.74 8.90
N ASN A 42 -6.95 -12.14 10.09
CA ASN A 42 -6.22 -12.62 11.26
C ASN A 42 -7.13 -12.66 12.49
N ASP A 43 -6.75 -13.42 13.50
CA ASP A 43 -7.41 -13.58 14.79
C ASP A 43 -6.43 -13.44 15.97
N SER A 44 -5.29 -12.78 15.72
CA SER A 44 -4.29 -12.53 16.75
C SER A 44 -4.84 -11.55 17.80
N PRO A 45 -4.64 -11.84 19.10
CA PRO A 45 -5.01 -10.90 20.16
C PRO A 45 -4.15 -9.63 20.17
N ASP A 46 -2.99 -9.65 19.51
CA ASP A 46 -2.02 -8.55 19.49
C ASP A 46 -2.26 -7.56 18.33
N VAL A 47 -3.11 -7.92 17.37
CA VAL A 47 -3.41 -7.11 16.19
C VAL A 47 -4.84 -6.58 16.28
N PRO A 48 -5.03 -5.24 16.40
CA PRO A 48 -6.34 -4.67 16.71
C PRO A 48 -7.35 -4.71 15.55
N PHE A 49 -6.92 -5.10 14.34
CA PHE A 49 -7.78 -5.25 13.17
C PHE A 49 -7.90 -6.72 12.76
N ARG A 50 -9.07 -7.12 12.28
CA ARG A 50 -9.31 -8.48 11.77
C ARG A 50 -8.99 -8.65 10.30
N PHE A 51 -9.28 -7.64 9.48
CA PHE A 51 -9.11 -7.70 8.02
C PHE A 51 -8.04 -6.73 7.55
N SER A 52 -7.20 -7.19 6.63
CA SER A 52 -6.24 -6.34 5.92
C SER A 52 -6.36 -6.47 4.42
N LEU A 53 -5.92 -5.41 3.73
CA LEU A 53 -5.94 -5.28 2.29
C LEU A 53 -4.58 -4.78 1.81
N ASN A 54 -3.97 -5.54 0.89
CA ASN A 54 -2.67 -5.23 0.32
C ASN A 54 -2.77 -5.34 -1.21
N PRO A 55 -2.84 -4.20 -1.94
CA PRO A 55 -2.89 -4.20 -3.41
C PRO A 55 -1.58 -4.68 -4.05
N TYR A 56 -0.49 -4.55 -3.31
CA TYR A 56 0.86 -4.89 -3.75
C TYR A 56 1.44 -6.02 -2.87
N ARG A 57 2.47 -6.70 -3.38
CA ARG A 57 3.39 -7.53 -2.57
C ARG A 57 4.80 -7.06 -2.87
N GLY A 58 5.60 -6.86 -1.82
CA GLY A 58 6.85 -6.10 -1.90
C GLY A 58 6.61 -4.61 -1.69
N CYS A 59 7.66 -3.84 -1.41
CA CYS A 59 7.54 -2.42 -1.13
C CYS A 59 8.78 -1.62 -1.52
N GLN A 60 8.62 -0.67 -2.43
CA GLN A 60 9.70 0.21 -2.90
C GLN A 60 10.19 1.24 -1.87
N HIS A 61 9.58 1.32 -0.68
CA HIS A 61 10.16 2.10 0.41
C HIS A 61 11.46 1.48 0.95
N ALA A 62 11.76 0.22 0.60
CA ALA A 62 13.03 -0.47 0.87
C ALA A 62 13.53 -0.38 2.31
N CYS A 63 12.63 -0.30 3.29
CA CYS A 63 13.04 -0.13 4.69
C CYS A 63 13.85 -1.33 5.16
N ALA A 64 15.09 -1.11 5.61
CA ALA A 64 15.97 -2.18 6.07
C ALA A 64 15.35 -3.00 7.22
N TYR A 65 14.59 -2.34 8.11
CA TYR A 65 13.91 -2.92 9.26
C TYR A 65 12.51 -3.49 8.97
N CYS A 66 12.13 -3.67 7.70
CA CYS A 66 10.77 -4.08 7.36
C CYS A 66 10.49 -5.54 7.76
N TYR A 67 9.55 -5.75 8.69
CA TYR A 67 9.13 -7.09 9.13
C TYR A 67 8.46 -7.92 8.03
N ALA A 68 7.96 -7.28 6.98
CA ALA A 68 7.21 -7.96 5.92
C ALA A 68 8.12 -8.66 4.88
N ARG A 69 9.43 -8.41 4.91
CA ARG A 69 10.42 -8.99 3.99
C ARG A 69 10.31 -10.52 3.82
N PRO A 70 10.14 -11.33 4.89
CA PRO A 70 10.00 -12.78 4.75
C PRO A 70 8.78 -13.22 3.93
N THR A 71 7.75 -12.37 3.79
CA THR A 71 6.54 -12.72 3.01
C THR A 71 6.82 -12.94 1.52
N HIS A 72 7.92 -12.40 1.00
CA HIS A 72 8.34 -12.60 -0.38
C HIS A 72 8.84 -14.02 -0.67
N GLN A 73 9.28 -14.75 0.36
CA GLN A 73 9.72 -16.13 0.21
C GLN A 73 8.56 -17.06 -0.18
N TYR A 74 7.31 -16.71 0.18
CA TYR A 74 6.11 -17.43 -0.28
C TYR A 74 5.88 -17.30 -1.79
N LEU A 75 6.56 -16.37 -2.46
CA LEU A 75 6.51 -16.16 -3.91
C LEU A 75 7.70 -16.82 -4.64
N GLY A 76 8.61 -17.47 -3.90
CA GLY A 76 9.87 -17.97 -4.43
C GLY A 76 10.94 -16.88 -4.64
N PHE A 77 10.72 -15.68 -4.11
CA PHE A 77 11.68 -14.58 -4.16
C PHE A 77 12.51 -14.48 -2.87
N GLY A 78 13.63 -13.75 -2.93
CA GLY A 78 14.43 -13.44 -1.76
C GLY A 78 13.72 -12.49 -0.76
N ALA A 79 14.03 -12.61 0.52
CA ALA A 79 13.57 -11.65 1.55
C ALA A 79 14.44 -10.37 1.62
N GLY A 80 15.59 -10.38 0.94
CA GLY A 80 16.49 -9.23 0.85
C GLY A 80 15.99 -8.21 -0.18
N THR A 81 16.85 -7.87 -1.13
CA THR A 81 16.60 -6.86 -2.17
C THR A 81 15.40 -7.17 -3.06
N ASP A 82 15.06 -8.44 -3.25
CA ASP A 82 13.89 -8.83 -4.06
C ASP A 82 12.57 -8.28 -3.49
N PHE A 83 12.47 -8.03 -2.18
CA PHE A 83 11.28 -7.42 -1.58
C PHE A 83 11.03 -6.00 -2.07
N ASP A 84 12.10 -5.26 -2.34
CA ASP A 84 12.08 -3.88 -2.80
C ASP A 84 12.19 -3.74 -4.33
N SER A 85 12.75 -4.74 -5.03
CA SER A 85 12.93 -4.72 -6.48
C SER A 85 11.91 -5.53 -7.27
N LYS A 86 11.32 -6.60 -6.73
CA LYS A 86 10.32 -7.44 -7.42
C LYS A 86 8.94 -7.22 -6.84
N ILE A 87 8.13 -6.37 -7.48
CA ILE A 87 6.81 -5.99 -6.95
C ILE A 87 5.71 -6.73 -7.69
N VAL A 88 4.84 -7.41 -6.93
CA VAL A 88 3.63 -8.04 -7.49
C VAL A 88 2.45 -7.08 -7.31
N VAL A 89 1.71 -6.83 -8.39
CA VAL A 89 0.58 -5.90 -8.43
C VAL A 89 -0.72 -6.67 -8.66
N LYS A 90 -1.65 -6.58 -7.73
CA LYS A 90 -2.98 -7.21 -7.84
C LYS A 90 -3.93 -6.28 -8.58
N THR A 91 -3.92 -6.35 -9.91
CA THR A 91 -4.65 -5.41 -10.78
C THR A 91 -6.17 -5.47 -10.61
N ASN A 92 -6.70 -6.61 -10.15
CA ASN A 92 -8.13 -6.82 -9.88
C ASN A 92 -8.53 -6.57 -8.41
N ALA A 93 -7.69 -5.92 -7.59
CA ALA A 93 -7.94 -5.74 -6.16
C ALA A 93 -9.30 -5.06 -5.84
N ALA A 94 -9.63 -3.97 -6.53
CA ALA A 94 -10.89 -3.24 -6.30
C ALA A 94 -12.12 -4.08 -6.67
N GLU A 95 -12.03 -4.88 -7.74
CA GLU A 95 -13.09 -5.80 -8.15
C GLU A 95 -13.32 -6.88 -7.08
N LEU A 96 -12.24 -7.52 -6.61
CA LEU A 96 -12.31 -8.52 -5.56
C LEU A 96 -12.85 -7.94 -4.25
N LEU A 97 -12.48 -6.70 -3.92
CA LEU A 97 -12.97 -6.01 -2.75
C LEU A 97 -14.49 -5.80 -2.86
N ARG A 98 -14.97 -5.26 -3.98
CA ARG A 98 -16.40 -5.08 -4.21
C ARG A 98 -17.17 -6.39 -4.06
N ARG A 99 -16.67 -7.48 -4.65
CA ARG A 99 -17.26 -8.82 -4.51
C ARG A 99 -17.27 -9.29 -3.06
N ALA A 100 -16.26 -8.98 -2.27
CA ALA A 100 -16.19 -9.34 -0.86
C ALA A 100 -17.19 -8.55 0.00
N LEU A 101 -17.27 -7.22 -0.18
CA LEU A 101 -18.16 -6.34 0.58
C LEU A 101 -19.64 -6.54 0.21
N ALA A 102 -19.94 -7.03 -0.99
CA ALA A 102 -21.30 -7.33 -1.43
C ALA A 102 -21.91 -8.60 -0.78
N LYS A 103 -21.12 -9.40 -0.06
CA LYS A 103 -21.63 -10.60 0.62
C LYS A 103 -22.55 -10.20 1.77
N ARG A 104 -23.71 -10.85 1.89
CA ARG A 104 -24.66 -10.65 3.01
C ARG A 104 -24.04 -10.93 4.39
N SER A 105 -22.99 -11.75 4.44
CA SER A 105 -22.26 -12.06 5.67
C SER A 105 -21.28 -10.96 6.08
N TRP A 106 -20.95 -10.01 5.21
CA TRP A 106 -20.05 -8.92 5.53
C TRP A 106 -20.69 -7.98 6.56
N ARG A 107 -19.92 -7.57 7.58
CA ARG A 107 -20.40 -6.78 8.73
C ARG A 107 -19.81 -5.38 8.78
N ARG A 108 -19.30 -4.87 7.65
CA ARG A 108 -18.60 -3.57 7.58
C ARG A 108 -17.44 -3.48 8.57
N GLU A 109 -16.69 -4.57 8.68
CA GLU A 109 -15.55 -4.63 9.58
C GLU A 109 -14.42 -3.72 9.09
N TRP A 110 -13.60 -3.25 10.04
CA TRP A 110 -12.46 -2.41 9.76
C TRP A 110 -11.47 -3.11 8.82
N ILE A 111 -11.09 -2.43 7.74
CA ILE A 111 -10.08 -2.92 6.79
C ILE A 111 -8.80 -2.09 6.95
N ALA A 112 -7.73 -2.74 7.38
CA ALA A 112 -6.40 -2.13 7.44
C ALA A 112 -5.66 -2.27 6.09
N PHE A 113 -5.38 -1.14 5.46
CA PHE A 113 -4.48 -1.04 4.32
C PHE A 113 -3.03 -1.00 4.78
N SER A 114 -2.14 -1.52 3.95
CA SER A 114 -0.69 -1.56 4.20
C SER A 114 -0.25 -2.48 5.34
N GLY A 115 -0.82 -3.67 5.42
CA GLY A 115 -0.48 -4.65 6.46
C GLY A 115 0.87 -5.36 6.26
N VAL A 116 1.34 -5.55 5.03
CA VAL A 116 2.65 -6.17 4.73
C VAL A 116 3.37 -5.54 3.53
N THR A 117 2.90 -4.36 3.12
CA THR A 117 3.41 -3.52 2.03
C THR A 117 2.92 -2.09 2.28
N ASP A 118 3.36 -1.12 1.50
CA ASP A 118 2.74 0.21 1.50
C ASP A 118 1.80 0.35 0.29
N CYS A 119 0.52 0.63 0.54
CA CYS A 119 -0.48 0.82 -0.51
C CYS A 119 -0.29 2.13 -1.30
N TYR A 120 0.51 3.07 -0.80
CA TYR A 120 0.90 4.32 -1.47
C TYR A 120 2.39 4.35 -1.84
N GLN A 121 3.04 3.18 -1.97
CA GLN A 121 4.39 3.11 -2.56
C GLN A 121 4.43 3.73 -3.96
N PRO A 122 5.61 4.17 -4.46
CA PRO A 122 5.75 4.88 -5.73
C PRO A 122 4.93 4.35 -6.92
N LEU A 123 4.85 3.02 -7.10
CA LEU A 123 4.02 2.40 -8.15
C LEU A 123 2.52 2.80 -8.10
N GLU A 124 1.97 3.12 -6.93
CA GLU A 124 0.59 3.58 -6.78
C GLU A 124 0.32 4.87 -7.55
N ALA A 125 1.34 5.71 -7.81
CA ALA A 125 1.20 6.90 -8.65
C ALA A 125 0.75 6.55 -10.07
N SER A 126 1.22 5.41 -10.59
CA SER A 126 0.90 4.88 -11.92
C SER A 126 -0.34 3.99 -11.92
N TYR A 127 -0.57 3.22 -10.87
CA TYR A 127 -1.58 2.16 -10.84
C TYR A 127 -2.96 2.64 -10.34
N GLY A 128 -3.02 3.52 -9.34
CA GLY A 128 -4.28 4.03 -8.79
C GLY A 128 -5.17 2.95 -8.13
N ILE A 129 -4.60 1.80 -7.76
CA ILE A 129 -5.38 0.65 -7.25
C ILE A 129 -5.88 0.94 -5.84
N THR A 130 -5.06 1.58 -5.00
CA THR A 130 -5.47 1.98 -3.66
C THR A 130 -6.63 2.95 -3.73
N ARG A 131 -6.56 3.94 -4.63
CA ARG A 131 -7.68 4.87 -4.87
C ARG A 131 -8.96 4.11 -5.24
N ALA A 132 -8.89 3.20 -6.21
CA ALA A 132 -10.04 2.41 -6.64
C ALA A 132 -10.63 1.56 -5.49
N CYS A 133 -9.78 0.98 -4.64
CA CYS A 133 -10.24 0.27 -3.45
C CYS A 133 -10.95 1.20 -2.44
N LEU A 134 -10.46 2.43 -2.24
CA LEU A 134 -11.10 3.41 -1.35
C LEU A 134 -12.45 3.87 -1.88
N GLU A 135 -12.59 4.04 -3.20
CA GLU A 135 -13.88 4.34 -3.84
C GLU A 135 -14.90 3.21 -3.61
N VAL A 136 -14.45 1.95 -3.65
CA VAL A 136 -15.29 0.79 -3.29
C VAL A 136 -15.63 0.81 -1.80
N CYS A 137 -14.68 1.07 -0.90
CA CYS A 137 -15.00 1.21 0.53
C CYS A 137 -16.07 2.29 0.77
N ARG A 138 -16.01 3.42 0.05
CA ARG A 138 -17.00 4.51 0.13
C ARG A 138 -18.38 4.05 -0.33
N GLU A 139 -18.46 3.36 -1.47
CA GLU A 139 -19.72 2.81 -1.99
C GLU A 139 -20.42 1.90 -0.97
N PHE A 140 -19.64 1.06 -0.28
CA PHE A 140 -20.14 0.12 0.72
C PHE A 140 -20.20 0.69 2.15
N ARG A 141 -19.80 1.95 2.34
CA ARG A 141 -19.68 2.61 3.64
C ARG A 141 -18.86 1.79 4.64
N ASN A 142 -17.71 1.28 4.17
CA ASN A 142 -16.83 0.43 4.96
C ASN A 142 -15.73 1.26 5.63
N PRO A 143 -15.51 1.12 6.95
CA PRO A 143 -14.45 1.84 7.63
C PRO A 143 -13.07 1.31 7.23
N VAL A 144 -12.07 2.21 7.22
CA VAL A 144 -10.70 1.90 6.78
C VAL A 144 -9.65 2.53 7.67
N GLY A 145 -8.55 1.82 7.85
CA GLY A 145 -7.29 2.35 8.39
C GLY A 145 -6.21 2.24 7.34
N ILE A 146 -5.40 3.28 7.18
CA ILE A 146 -4.32 3.34 6.20
C ILE A 146 -3.03 3.65 6.93
N ILE A 147 -2.02 2.81 6.77
CA ILE A 147 -0.65 3.10 7.23
C ILE A 147 0.20 3.41 6.01
N THR A 148 0.95 4.52 6.01
CA THR A 148 1.85 4.82 4.89
C THR A 148 3.05 5.68 5.28
N LYS A 149 4.13 5.59 4.51
CA LYS A 149 5.28 6.51 4.53
C LYS A 149 5.25 7.55 3.41
N SER A 150 4.26 7.45 2.52
CA SER A 150 4.24 8.20 1.28
C SER A 150 3.36 9.45 1.38
N ALA A 151 3.88 10.57 0.91
CA ALA A 151 3.09 11.79 0.72
C ALA A 151 2.02 11.64 -0.38
N LEU A 152 2.08 10.57 -1.19
CA LEU A 152 1.12 10.30 -2.27
C LEU A 152 -0.32 10.15 -1.77
N VAL A 153 -0.53 9.79 -0.49
CA VAL A 153 -1.87 9.76 0.13
C VAL A 153 -2.64 11.07 -0.05
N ARG A 154 -1.94 12.21 -0.17
CA ARG A 154 -2.54 13.53 -0.43
C ARG A 154 -3.27 13.61 -1.77
N ARG A 155 -2.87 12.82 -2.78
CA ARG A 155 -3.57 12.72 -4.08
C ARG A 155 -5.03 12.31 -3.89
N ASP A 156 -5.28 11.48 -2.90
CA ASP A 156 -6.56 10.83 -2.66
C ASP A 156 -7.34 11.47 -1.51
N VAL A 157 -6.99 12.71 -1.13
CA VAL A 157 -7.69 13.46 -0.07
C VAL A 157 -9.18 13.63 -0.37
N ASP A 158 -9.55 13.77 -1.64
CA ASP A 158 -10.94 13.94 -2.06
C ASP A 158 -11.79 12.67 -1.82
N VAL A 159 -11.26 11.48 -2.13
CA VAL A 159 -11.95 10.22 -1.85
C VAL A 159 -11.96 9.90 -0.35
N LEU A 160 -10.88 10.21 0.38
CA LEU A 160 -10.80 10.02 1.82
C LEU A 160 -11.84 10.87 2.56
N LEU A 161 -11.94 12.15 2.24
CA LEU A 161 -12.97 13.04 2.81
C LEU A 161 -14.40 12.60 2.43
N ALA A 162 -14.59 12.05 1.23
CA ALA A 162 -15.91 11.53 0.83
C ALA A 162 -16.28 10.24 1.58
N LEU A 163 -15.29 9.39 1.88
CA LEU A 163 -15.47 8.18 2.68
C LEU A 163 -15.74 8.51 4.15
N ASP A 164 -15.00 9.45 4.73
CA ASP A 164 -15.14 9.88 6.12
C ASP A 164 -16.54 10.42 6.47
N ARG A 165 -17.26 10.95 5.47
CA ARG A 165 -18.66 11.36 5.62
C ARG A 165 -19.64 10.21 5.84
N VAL A 166 -19.25 8.97 5.52
CA VAL A 166 -20.15 7.81 5.53
C VAL A 166 -19.64 6.61 6.33
N ALA A 167 -18.36 6.59 6.70
CA ALA A 167 -17.71 5.57 7.52
C ALA A 167 -16.40 6.12 8.11
N ASP A 168 -15.91 5.49 9.18
CA ASP A 168 -14.67 5.93 9.84
C ASP A 168 -13.43 5.76 8.94
N VAL A 169 -12.59 6.79 8.88
CA VAL A 169 -11.32 6.79 8.16
C VAL A 169 -10.20 7.16 9.12
N GLN A 170 -9.14 6.35 9.16
CA GLN A 170 -7.90 6.70 9.84
C GLN A 170 -6.71 6.63 8.88
N VAL A 171 -5.91 7.69 8.86
CA VAL A 171 -4.62 7.71 8.14
C VAL A 171 -3.51 7.86 9.17
N ILE A 172 -2.58 6.92 9.16
CA ILE A 172 -1.43 6.82 10.04
C ILE A 172 -0.18 7.01 9.19
N LEU A 173 0.62 8.03 9.51
CA LEU A 173 1.89 8.27 8.85
C LEU A 173 3.02 7.66 9.68
N SER A 174 3.85 6.84 9.03
CA SER A 174 5.05 6.29 9.64
C SER A 174 6.22 7.27 9.45
N ILE A 175 6.67 7.88 10.55
CA ILE A 175 7.84 8.76 10.57
C ILE A 175 8.97 7.98 11.26
N PRO A 176 9.97 7.48 10.52
CA PRO A 176 10.96 6.55 11.07
C PRO A 176 12.02 7.24 11.93
N PHE A 177 12.32 8.50 11.62
CA PHE A 177 13.23 9.35 12.36
C PHE A 177 12.64 10.77 12.32
N ALA A 178 12.71 11.45 13.45
CA ALA A 178 12.39 12.86 13.57
C ALA A 178 13.48 13.50 14.44
N ASP A 179 13.87 14.72 14.09
CA ASP A 179 14.76 15.56 14.90
C ASP A 179 14.05 16.90 15.07
N ASP A 180 13.89 17.34 16.31
CA ASP A 180 13.20 18.60 16.64
C ASP A 180 13.99 19.84 16.17
N ALA A 181 15.27 19.67 15.81
CA ALA A 181 16.11 20.74 15.27
C ALA A 181 15.94 21.00 13.76
N THR A 182 15.14 20.19 13.05
CA THR A 182 14.92 20.31 11.58
C THR A 182 13.46 20.57 11.23
#